data_AF-A0A4Z0RUF0-F1
#
_entry.id   AF-A0A4Z0RUF0-F1
#
_cell.length_a   1.000
_cell.length_b   1.000
_cell.length_c   1.000
_cell.angle_alpha   90.00
_cell.angle_beta   90.00
_cell.angle_gamma   90.00
#
_symmetry.space_group_name_H-M   'P 1'
#
loop_
_entity.id
_entity.type
_entity.pdbx_description
1 polymer ?
#
loop_
_entity_poly.entity_id
_entity_poly.type
_entity_poly.pdbx_seq_one_letter_code
_entity_poly.pdbx_strand_id
1 'polypeptide(L)' 'MKPVRKAVIPAAGLGTRFLPATKALAKEMLPIVDKPTIQFIIEEALASG' A
#
# COMPACT_ATOMS: atom_id res chain seq x y z
N MET A 1 -24.59 14.87 -1.56
CA MET A 1 -23.72 13.72 -1.89
C MET A 1 -23.67 12.82 -0.66
N LYS A 2 -23.74 11.48 -0.79
CA LYS A 2 -23.52 10.60 0.38
C LYS A 2 -22.04 10.66 0.76
N PRO A 3 -21.68 10.65 2.06
CA PRO A 3 -20.28 10.65 2.46
C PRO A 3 -19.59 9.39 1.93
N VAL A 4 -18.36 9.55 1.43
CA VAL A 4 -17.50 8.41 1.06
C VAL A 4 -17.02 7.77 2.36
N ARG A 5 -17.16 6.45 2.48
CA ARG A 5 -16.87 5.72 3.74
C ARG A 5 -15.90 4.56 3.55
N LYS A 6 -15.49 4.29 2.31
CA LYS A 6 -14.71 3.12 1.93
C LYS A 6 -13.67 3.53 0.91
N ALA A 7 -12.43 3.13 1.16
CA ALA A 7 -11.34 3.18 0.21
C ALA A 7 -11.04 1.75 -0.28
N VAL A 8 -10.69 1.60 -1.55
CA VAL A 8 -10.28 0.32 -2.14
C VAL A 8 -8.84 0.47 -2.63
N ILE A 9 -7.94 -0.35 -2.11
CA ILE A 9 -6.50 -0.32 -2.45
C ILE A 9 -6.14 -1.64 -3.14
N PRO A 10 -5.90 -1.64 -4.46
CA PRO A 10 -5.48 -2.86 -5.17
C PRO A 10 -4.04 -3.25 -4.81
N ALA A 11 -3.87 -4.37 -4.09
CA ALA A 11 -2.57 -4.84 -3.59
C ALA A 11 -2.15 -6.23 -4.09
N ALA A 12 -2.67 -6.69 -5.24
CA ALA A 12 -2.51 -8.06 -5.71
C ALA A 12 -1.33 -8.30 -6.69
N GLY A 13 -0.64 -7.24 -7.14
CA GLY A 13 0.42 -7.37 -8.16
C GLY A 13 1.75 -7.93 -7.64
N LEU A 14 2.48 -8.70 -8.46
CA LEU A 14 3.69 -9.44 -8.06
C LEU A 14 4.98 -8.61 -7.91
N GLY A 15 5.01 -7.35 -8.36
CA GLY A 15 6.17 -6.47 -8.15
C GLY A 15 7.48 -6.96 -8.80
N THR A 16 7.42 -7.57 -9.99
CA THR A 16 8.56 -8.25 -10.65
C THR A 16 9.80 -7.36 -10.91
N ARG A 17 9.62 -6.04 -10.97
CA ARG A 17 10.72 -5.06 -11.12
C ARG A 17 11.61 -4.92 -9.87
N PHE A 18 11.14 -5.40 -8.72
CA PHE A 18 11.84 -5.36 -7.44
C PHE A 18 12.34 -6.74 -7.00
N LEU A 19 12.46 -7.68 -7.94
CA LEU A 19 13.10 -8.96 -7.64
C LEU A 19 14.59 -8.75 -7.31
N PRO A 20 15.16 -9.51 -6.36
CA PRO A 20 14.55 -10.65 -5.67
C PRO A 20 13.70 -10.29 -4.44
N ALA A 21 13.69 -9.03 -4.00
CA ALA A 21 13.04 -8.62 -2.76
C ALA A 21 11.54 -8.97 -2.73
N THR A 22 10.84 -8.79 -3.85
CA THR A 22 9.41 -9.08 -3.98
C THR A 22 9.08 -10.54 -4.29
N LYS A 23 10.06 -11.45 -4.27
CA LYS A 23 9.81 -12.88 -4.52
C LYS A 23 9.00 -13.54 -3.40
N ALA A 24 9.28 -13.15 -2.16
CA ALA A 24 8.66 -13.71 -0.95
C ALA A 24 7.90 -12.67 -0.11
N LEU A 25 8.12 -11.37 -0.37
CA LEU A 25 7.45 -10.26 0.28
C LEU A 25 6.55 -9.52 -0.71
N ALA A 26 5.36 -9.13 -0.27
CA ALA A 26 4.48 -8.28 -1.08
C ALA A 26 5.14 -6.92 -1.32
N LYS A 27 4.97 -6.35 -2.52
CA LYS A 27 5.61 -5.07 -2.88
C LYS A 27 5.16 -3.89 -2.02
N GLU A 28 3.92 -3.92 -1.53
CA GLU A 28 3.35 -2.90 -0.65
C GLU A 28 3.95 -2.92 0.76
N MET A 29 4.62 -4.02 1.13
CA MET A 29 5.31 -4.17 2.41
C MET A 29 6.76 -3.68 2.36
N LEU A 30 7.26 -3.26 1.19
CA LEU A 30 8.59 -2.68 1.10
C LEU A 30 8.65 -1.39 1.94
N PRO A 31 9.66 -1.24 2.82
CA PRO A 31 9.73 -0.11 3.72
C PRO A 31 10.23 1.14 2.99
N ILE A 32 9.61 2.28 3.28
CA ILE A 32 10.19 3.60 3.09
C ILE A 32 10.73 4.01 4.46
N VAL A 33 12.05 3.97 4.60
CA VAL A 33 12.75 4.13 5.89
C VAL A 33 12.35 3.03 6.88
N ASP A 34 11.35 3.29 7.72
CA ASP A 34 10.91 2.45 8.83
C ASP A 34 9.46 1.97 8.70
N LYS A 35 8.70 2.50 7.73
CA LYS A 35 7.29 2.17 7.53
C LYS A 35 7.05 1.43 6.20
N PRO A 36 6.23 0.38 6.16
CA PRO A 36 5.84 -0.24 4.90
C PRO A 36 5.06 0.75 4.03
N THR A 37 5.27 0.69 2.71
CA THR A 37 4.62 1.61 1.75
C THR A 37 3.09 1.67 1.91
N ILE A 38 2.43 0.53 2.19
CA ILE A 38 0.97 0.47 2.42
C ILE A 38 0.49 1.38 3.56
N GLN A 39 1.32 1.59 4.57
CA GLN A 39 0.95 2.39 5.74
C GLN A 39 0.73 3.86 5.36
N PHE A 40 1.56 4.42 4.48
CA PHE A 40 1.38 5.78 3.99
C PHE A 40 0.05 5.96 3.25
N ILE A 41 -0.34 4.98 2.44
CA ILE A 41 -1.61 5.00 1.69
C ILE A 41 -2.80 4.95 2.65
N ILE A 42 -2.71 4.15 3.71
CA ILE A 42 -3.76 4.07 4.74
C ILE A 42 -3.84 5.37 5.53
N GLU A 43 -2.70 5.93 5.95
CA GLU A 43 -2.63 7.20 6.68
C GLU A 43 -3.23 8.35 5.84
N GLU A 44 -2.98 8.39 4.53
CA GLU A 44 -3.58 9.35 3.60
C GLU A 44 -5.10 9.16 3.47
N ALA A 45 -5.56 7.92 3.33
CA ALA A 45 -6.98 7.62 3.24
C ALA A 45 -7.73 8.03 4.52
N LEU A 46 -7.15 7.79 5.70
CA LEU A 46 -7.71 8.20 6.99
C LEU A 46 -7.74 9.73 7.14
N ALA A 47 -6.70 10.42 6.69
CA ALA A 47 -6.64 11.89 6.74
C ALA A 47 -7.64 12.57 5.79
N SER A 48 -8.10 11.85 4.76
CA SER A 48 -9.01 12.37 3.73
C SER A 48 -10.51 12.32 4.11
N GLY A 49 -10.84 11.72 5.27
CA GLY A 49 -12.21 11.62 5.82
C GLY A 49 -12.92 10.30 5.53
#